data_AF-A0AA42ZSC8-F1
#
_entry.id   AF-A0AA42ZSC8-F1
#
_cell.length_a   1.000
_cell.length_b   1.000
_cell.length_c   1.000
_cell.angle_alpha   90.00
_cell.angle_beta   90.00
_cell.angle_gamma   90.00
#
_symmetry.space_group_name_H-M   'P 1'
#
loop_
_entity.id
_entity.type
_entity.pdbx_description
1 polymer ?
#
loop_
_entity_poly.entity_id
_entity_poly.type
_entity_poly.pdbx_seq_one_letter_code
_entity_poly.pdbx_strand_id
1 'polypeptide(L)'
;MKTFGRVILFALLCAASAAALLLMFPGLKEGFSRSEFPLLLGVVAALVALGGLWWFAGGRGAWRPAGLVILAVPAIVSLVIVGRLIAAQLEGARLAERLKIENYREESIRWDGLDGPVGLTVAFNLVHPAGSKGVIYPPQVRMGRFVEIPNGVLVSTRSSGGGYFKDHYLEQEVGPLALLMPVTFQALYEPRFASRTFAPGRLTRLTYHLYPGTLVYLESEARFCLGSRSAGIARCTAGQRAADGCVPADWGPVMSPLYHEGGALTALWLVAGGFDMVADLSHALTTVLRRESALQNDPQAWSAIHERLEPDNLIAAGYRLCPRGRESHDVTRVCFCRAG
;
A
#
# COMPACT_ATOMS: atom_id res chain seq x y z
N MET A 1 11.77 -59.28 0.76
CA MET A 1 12.15 -58.00 1.40
C MET A 1 12.42 -56.84 0.41
N LYS A 2 13.09 -57.05 -0.75
CA LYS A 2 13.40 -55.95 -1.70
C LYS A 2 12.16 -55.27 -2.34
N THR A 3 11.06 -56.00 -2.55
CA THR A 3 9.81 -55.46 -3.12
C THR A 3 9.01 -54.64 -2.12
N PHE A 4 8.86 -55.12 -0.88
CA PHE A 4 8.15 -54.38 0.18
C PHE A 4 8.78 -53.03 0.47
N GLY A 5 10.12 -52.96 0.57
CA GLY A 5 10.84 -51.69 0.75
C GLY A 5 10.64 -50.71 -0.41
N ARG A 6 10.54 -51.20 -1.66
CA ARG A 6 10.26 -50.35 -2.83
C ARG A 6 8.84 -49.80 -2.82
N VAL A 7 7.87 -50.58 -2.38
CA VAL A 7 6.47 -50.12 -2.25
C VAL A 7 6.35 -49.02 -1.20
N ILE A 8 6.99 -49.19 -0.03
CA ILE A 8 7.03 -48.15 1.01
C ILE A 8 7.71 -46.89 0.47
N LEU A 9 8.87 -47.01 -0.16
CA LEU A 9 9.59 -45.88 -0.71
C LEU A 9 8.74 -45.13 -1.75
N PHE A 10 8.07 -45.85 -2.64
CA PHE A 10 7.17 -45.26 -3.64
C PHE A 10 5.98 -44.55 -2.98
N ALA A 11 5.37 -45.12 -1.95
CA ALA A 11 4.30 -44.47 -1.19
C ALA A 11 4.77 -43.16 -0.54
N LEU A 12 6.01 -43.13 -0.02
CA LEU A 12 6.62 -41.90 0.50
C LEU A 12 6.83 -40.84 -0.59
N LEU A 13 7.19 -41.23 -1.82
CA LEU A 13 7.27 -40.28 -2.95
C LEU A 13 5.91 -39.69 -3.29
N CYS A 14 4.85 -40.51 -3.29
CA CYS A 14 3.49 -40.04 -3.49
C CYS A 14 3.07 -39.04 -2.40
N ALA A 15 3.38 -39.35 -1.13
CA ALA A 15 3.08 -38.45 -0.01
C ALA A 15 3.85 -37.14 -0.11
N ALA A 16 5.15 -37.18 -0.44
CA ALA A 16 5.97 -35.99 -0.65
C ALA A 16 5.46 -35.12 -1.82
N SER A 17 5.07 -35.76 -2.93
CA SER A 17 4.47 -35.08 -4.08
C SER A 17 3.14 -34.43 -3.71
N ALA A 18 2.26 -35.14 -3.00
CA ALA A 18 0.98 -34.61 -2.55
C ALA A 18 1.17 -33.42 -1.60
N ALA A 19 2.10 -33.52 -0.64
CA ALA A 19 2.43 -32.42 0.26
C ALA A 19 2.95 -31.20 -0.51
N ALA A 20 3.85 -31.39 -1.48
CA ALA A 20 4.36 -30.30 -2.31
C ALA A 20 3.24 -29.61 -3.12
N LEU A 21 2.31 -30.38 -3.70
CA LEU A 21 1.16 -29.82 -4.42
C LEU A 21 0.16 -29.12 -3.48
N LEU A 22 -0.04 -29.64 -2.27
CA LEU A 22 -0.90 -29.02 -1.26
C LEU A 22 -0.38 -27.63 -0.86
N LEU A 23 0.95 -27.45 -0.74
CA LEU A 23 1.55 -26.13 -0.51
C LEU A 23 1.25 -25.12 -1.62
N MET A 24 0.82 -25.59 -2.81
CA MET A 24 0.45 -24.76 -3.96
C MET A 24 -1.05 -24.57 -4.14
N PHE A 25 -1.85 -25.13 -3.23
CA PHE A 25 -3.29 -25.06 -3.36
C PHE A 25 -3.81 -23.63 -3.10
N PRO A 26 -4.53 -23.01 -4.04
CA PRO A 26 -5.03 -21.63 -3.90
C PRO A 26 -5.95 -21.40 -2.70
N GLY A 27 -6.62 -22.45 -2.20
CA GLY A 27 -7.50 -22.36 -1.03
C GLY A 27 -6.78 -22.31 0.32
N LEU A 28 -5.47 -22.59 0.36
CA LEU A 28 -4.67 -22.53 1.59
C LEU A 28 -3.88 -21.23 1.71
N LYS A 29 -3.77 -20.44 0.64
CA LYS A 29 -2.92 -19.26 0.59
C LYS A 29 -3.38 -18.24 -0.44
N GLU A 30 -3.34 -16.96 -0.08
CA GLU A 30 -3.68 -15.82 -0.94
C GLU A 30 -2.59 -15.49 -1.99
N GLY A 31 -2.08 -16.53 -2.67
CA GLY A 31 -1.05 -16.41 -3.71
C GLY A 31 0.38 -16.59 -3.20
N PHE A 32 1.32 -16.43 -4.13
CA PHE A 32 2.76 -16.58 -3.90
C PHE A 32 3.46 -15.23 -3.97
N SER A 33 4.37 -14.98 -3.04
CA SER A 33 5.20 -13.76 -3.00
C SER A 33 6.70 -14.06 -3.16
N ARG A 34 7.50 -13.02 -3.40
CA ARG A 34 8.97 -13.15 -3.50
C ARG A 34 9.62 -13.78 -2.25
N SER A 35 9.05 -13.56 -1.07
CA SER A 35 9.55 -14.12 0.20
C SER A 35 9.57 -15.65 0.21
N GLU A 36 8.87 -16.28 -0.72
CA GLU A 36 8.68 -17.74 -0.80
C GLU A 36 9.62 -18.41 -1.78
N PHE A 37 10.48 -17.64 -2.47
CA PHE A 37 11.48 -18.20 -3.39
C PHE A 37 12.35 -19.27 -2.72
N PRO A 38 12.90 -19.06 -1.50
CA PRO A 38 13.73 -20.07 -0.86
C PRO A 38 12.95 -21.35 -0.58
N LEU A 39 11.67 -21.23 -0.20
CA LEU A 39 10.81 -22.37 0.06
C LEU A 39 10.53 -23.16 -1.23
N LEU A 40 10.13 -22.47 -2.31
CA LEU A 40 9.82 -23.11 -3.59
C LEU A 40 11.06 -23.80 -4.20
N LEU A 41 12.21 -23.13 -4.17
CA LEU A 41 13.47 -23.72 -4.63
C LEU A 41 13.92 -24.88 -3.74
N GLY A 42 13.72 -24.77 -2.42
CA GLY A 42 13.97 -25.85 -1.48
C GLY A 42 13.11 -27.09 -1.75
N VAL A 43 11.82 -26.90 -2.05
CA VAL A 43 10.91 -27.99 -2.47
C VAL A 43 11.40 -28.64 -3.76
N VAL A 44 11.78 -27.85 -4.78
CA VAL A 44 12.34 -28.40 -6.03
C VAL A 44 13.61 -29.19 -5.76
N ALA A 45 14.55 -28.65 -4.97
CA ALA A 45 15.79 -29.33 -4.64
C ALA A 45 15.55 -30.65 -3.89
N ALA A 46 14.62 -30.66 -2.93
CA ALA A 46 14.23 -31.86 -2.20
C ALA A 46 13.60 -32.91 -3.13
N LEU A 47 12.70 -32.52 -4.04
CA LEU A 47 12.09 -33.42 -5.01
C LEU A 47 13.12 -34.00 -5.99
N VAL A 48 14.09 -33.20 -6.45
CA VAL A 48 15.19 -33.66 -7.30
C VAL A 48 16.09 -34.65 -6.56
N ALA A 49 16.42 -34.36 -5.30
CA ALA A 49 17.21 -35.28 -4.46
C ALA A 49 16.49 -36.61 -4.24
N LEU A 50 15.18 -36.58 -3.94
CA LEU A 50 14.34 -37.78 -3.84
C LEU A 50 14.27 -38.54 -5.17
N GLY A 51 14.20 -37.83 -6.29
CA GLY A 51 14.26 -38.42 -7.63
C GLY A 51 15.59 -39.13 -7.89
N GLY A 52 16.70 -38.53 -7.47
CA GLY A 52 18.03 -39.15 -7.51
C GLY A 52 18.11 -40.42 -6.65
N LEU A 53 17.63 -40.36 -5.40
CA LEU A 53 17.57 -41.53 -4.51
C LEU A 53 16.70 -42.65 -5.12
N TRP A 54 15.53 -42.30 -5.65
CA TRP A 54 14.65 -43.25 -6.34
C TRP A 54 15.33 -43.85 -7.57
N TRP A 55 16.07 -43.06 -8.33
CA TRP A 55 16.79 -43.52 -9.51
C TRP A 55 17.78 -44.64 -9.17
N PHE A 56 18.44 -44.58 -8.00
CA PHE A 56 19.37 -45.61 -7.55
C PHE A 56 18.66 -46.79 -6.85
N ALA A 57 17.57 -46.54 -6.10
CA ALA A 57 16.90 -47.57 -5.28
C ALA A 57 15.76 -48.33 -6.01
N GLY A 58 15.11 -47.71 -6.99
CA GLY A 58 13.85 -48.15 -7.60
C GLY A 58 13.90 -49.41 -8.47
N GLY A 59 15.10 -49.96 -8.71
CA GLY A 59 15.30 -51.14 -9.56
C GLY A 59 15.20 -50.85 -11.06
N ARG A 60 15.24 -51.90 -11.90
CA ARG A 60 15.10 -51.81 -13.36
C ARG A 60 13.64 -52.10 -13.77
N GLY A 61 13.15 -51.43 -14.82
CA GLY A 61 11.78 -51.60 -15.35
C GLY A 61 10.87 -50.38 -15.14
N ALA A 62 9.57 -50.56 -15.35
CA ALA A 62 8.56 -49.47 -15.40
C ALA A 62 8.36 -48.69 -14.08
N TRP A 63 8.78 -49.24 -12.94
CA TRP A 63 8.71 -48.55 -11.64
C TRP A 63 9.64 -47.34 -11.56
N ARG A 64 10.81 -47.42 -12.21
CA ARG A 64 11.81 -46.35 -12.21
C ARG A 64 11.26 -45.05 -12.83
N PRO A 65 10.71 -45.04 -14.06
CA PRO A 65 10.10 -43.83 -14.63
C PRO A 65 8.85 -43.40 -13.87
N ALA A 66 8.03 -44.31 -13.34
CA ALA A 66 6.81 -43.94 -12.61
C ALA A 66 7.08 -43.05 -11.39
N GLY A 67 8.06 -43.41 -10.56
CA GLY A 67 8.44 -42.59 -9.40
C GLY A 67 9.04 -41.23 -9.78
N LEU A 68 9.76 -41.16 -10.91
CA LEU A 68 10.26 -39.88 -11.42
C LEU A 68 9.13 -38.97 -11.91
N VAL A 69 8.14 -39.51 -12.62
CA VAL A 69 6.99 -38.74 -13.12
C VAL A 69 6.20 -38.14 -11.97
N ILE A 70 5.97 -38.90 -10.89
CA ILE A 70 5.27 -38.42 -9.70
C ILE A 70 5.97 -37.21 -9.08
N LEU A 71 7.30 -37.23 -8.98
CA LEU A 71 8.07 -36.11 -8.44
C LEU A 71 8.22 -34.95 -9.44
N ALA A 72 8.22 -35.24 -10.73
CA ALA A 72 8.40 -34.24 -11.78
C ALA A 72 7.23 -33.24 -11.82
N VAL A 73 5.99 -33.69 -11.62
CA VAL A 73 4.81 -32.82 -11.65
C VAL A 73 4.90 -31.64 -10.65
N PRO A 74 5.03 -31.86 -9.32
CA PRO A 74 5.18 -30.75 -8.37
C PRO A 74 6.44 -29.92 -8.60
N ALA A 75 7.54 -30.55 -9.04
CA ALA A 75 8.77 -29.81 -9.36
C ALA A 75 8.57 -28.83 -10.52
N ILE A 76 7.92 -29.28 -11.61
CA ILE A 76 7.60 -28.43 -12.77
C ILE A 76 6.64 -27.31 -12.36
N VAL A 77 5.60 -27.60 -11.58
CA VAL A 77 4.65 -26.57 -11.11
C VAL A 77 5.38 -25.53 -10.25
N SER A 78 6.25 -25.96 -9.32
CA SER A 78 7.09 -25.05 -8.53
C SER A 78 7.94 -24.15 -9.41
N LEU A 79 8.62 -24.72 -10.41
CA LEU A 79 9.49 -23.99 -11.33
C LEU A 79 8.69 -23.00 -12.19
N VAL A 80 7.49 -23.36 -12.62
CA VAL A 80 6.58 -22.46 -13.34
C VAL A 80 6.16 -21.28 -12.45
N ILE A 81 5.83 -21.52 -11.19
CA ILE A 81 5.50 -20.46 -10.22
C ILE A 81 6.70 -19.53 -10.02
N VAL A 82 7.89 -20.08 -9.74
CA VAL A 82 9.14 -19.30 -9.61
C VAL A 82 9.40 -18.48 -10.87
N GLY A 83 9.29 -19.10 -12.06
CA GLY A 83 9.47 -18.41 -13.33
C GLY A 83 8.48 -17.26 -13.54
N ARG A 84 7.21 -17.44 -13.17
CA ARG A 84 6.19 -16.39 -13.22
C ARG A 84 6.48 -15.25 -12.26
N LEU A 85 6.90 -15.54 -11.03
CA LEU A 85 7.26 -14.51 -10.05
C LEU A 85 8.49 -13.71 -10.52
N ILE A 86 9.51 -14.37 -11.07
CA ILE A 86 10.68 -13.69 -11.65
C ILE A 86 10.24 -12.80 -12.83
N ALA A 87 9.41 -13.32 -13.73
CA ALA A 87 8.90 -12.56 -14.87
C ALA A 87 8.10 -11.33 -14.42
N ALA A 88 7.25 -11.48 -13.41
CA ALA A 88 6.49 -10.40 -12.79
C ALA A 88 7.39 -9.31 -12.18
N GLN A 89 8.47 -9.70 -11.48
CA GLN A 89 9.45 -8.74 -10.93
C GLN A 89 10.20 -7.98 -12.03
N LEU A 90 10.60 -8.68 -13.09
CA LEU A 90 11.24 -8.04 -14.25
C LEU A 90 10.28 -7.11 -14.99
N GLU A 91 9.00 -7.48 -15.09
CA GLU A 91 7.96 -6.64 -15.66
C GLU A 91 7.77 -5.36 -14.83
N GLY A 92 7.67 -5.49 -13.50
CA GLY A 92 7.57 -4.36 -12.59
C GLY A 92 8.75 -3.40 -12.68
N ALA A 93 9.98 -3.92 -12.68
CA ALA A 93 11.20 -3.12 -12.85
C ALA A 93 11.24 -2.39 -14.21
N ARG A 94 10.91 -3.10 -15.30
CA ARG A 94 10.84 -2.49 -16.65
C ARG A 94 9.75 -1.43 -16.74
N LEU A 95 8.62 -1.64 -16.08
CA LEU A 95 7.53 -0.67 -16.03
C LEU A 95 7.97 0.60 -15.31
N ALA A 96 8.60 0.46 -14.13
CA ALA A 96 9.14 1.59 -13.36
C ALA A 96 10.18 2.39 -14.16
N GLU A 97 11.09 1.72 -14.86
CA GLU A 97 12.15 2.36 -15.65
C GLU A 97 11.61 3.13 -16.88
N ARG A 98 10.58 2.60 -17.53
CA ARG A 98 10.06 3.15 -18.80
C ARG A 98 8.94 4.15 -18.62
N LEU A 99 8.40 4.26 -17.42
CA LEU A 99 7.28 5.11 -17.12
C LEU A 99 7.73 6.56 -16.99
N LYS A 100 6.93 7.46 -17.58
CA LYS A 100 7.18 8.90 -17.56
C LYS A 100 5.93 9.64 -17.11
N ILE A 101 6.15 10.75 -16.43
CA ILE A 101 5.10 11.69 -16.05
C ILE A 101 5.25 12.91 -16.96
N GLU A 102 4.16 13.27 -17.63
CA GLU A 102 4.08 14.42 -18.55
C GLU A 102 2.89 15.30 -18.20
N ASN A 103 2.95 16.58 -18.60
CA ASN A 103 1.86 17.55 -18.40
C ASN A 103 1.41 17.65 -16.93
N TYR A 104 2.37 17.72 -16.03
CA TYR A 104 2.09 17.85 -14.60
C TYR A 104 1.47 19.21 -14.29
N ARG A 105 0.45 19.20 -13.45
CA ARG A 105 -0.29 20.38 -12.99
C ARG A 105 -0.66 20.23 -11.53
N GLU A 106 -0.60 21.35 -10.83
CA GLU A 106 -0.98 21.49 -9.42
C GLU A 106 -2.05 22.56 -9.29
N GLU A 107 -3.09 22.25 -8.52
CA GLU A 107 -4.13 23.19 -8.14
C GLU A 107 -4.40 23.09 -6.63
N SER A 108 -4.39 24.23 -5.95
CA SER A 108 -4.73 24.30 -4.53
C SER A 108 -6.19 23.92 -4.28
N ILE A 109 -6.43 23.03 -3.32
CA ILE A 109 -7.78 22.76 -2.81
C ILE A 109 -8.06 23.75 -1.69
N ARG A 110 -9.13 24.54 -1.82
CA ARG A 110 -9.55 25.52 -0.82
C ARG A 110 -10.96 25.19 -0.38
N TRP A 111 -11.20 25.26 0.93
CA TRP A 111 -12.53 25.15 1.49
C TRP A 111 -12.97 26.51 1.98
N ASP A 112 -14.25 26.81 1.83
CA ASP A 112 -14.82 28.05 2.31
C ASP A 112 -14.54 28.23 3.81
N GLY A 113 -14.30 29.47 4.26
CA GLY A 113 -14.08 29.79 5.67
C GLY A 113 -12.68 29.50 6.23
N LEU A 114 -11.82 28.78 5.48
CA LEU A 114 -10.41 28.60 5.83
C LEU A 114 -9.52 29.54 4.99
N ASP A 115 -8.55 30.18 5.64
CA ASP A 115 -7.66 31.14 4.98
C ASP A 115 -6.51 30.42 4.24
N GLY A 116 -6.85 29.83 3.09
CA GLY A 116 -5.92 29.26 2.11
C GLY A 116 -6.08 27.76 1.85
N PRO A 117 -5.09 27.11 1.21
CA PRO A 117 -5.22 25.72 0.76
C PRO A 117 -5.21 24.71 1.90
N VAL A 118 -6.13 23.75 1.84
CA VAL A 118 -6.24 22.60 2.76
C VAL A 118 -5.73 21.30 2.12
N GLY A 119 -5.29 21.37 0.86
CA GLY A 119 -4.81 20.23 0.10
C GLY A 119 -4.35 20.64 -1.29
N LEU A 120 -4.00 19.63 -2.09
CA LEU A 120 -3.44 19.78 -3.42
C LEU A 120 -4.11 18.80 -4.39
N THR A 121 -4.63 19.30 -5.49
CA THR A 121 -5.00 18.49 -6.65
C THR A 121 -3.77 18.38 -7.54
N VAL A 122 -3.32 17.15 -7.80
CA VAL A 122 -2.25 16.86 -8.75
C VAL A 122 -2.86 16.16 -9.97
N ALA A 123 -2.56 16.66 -11.16
CA ALA A 123 -3.03 16.09 -12.41
C ALA A 123 -1.87 15.92 -13.39
N PHE A 124 -1.79 14.77 -14.04
CA PHE A 124 -0.72 14.48 -15.00
C PHE A 124 -1.06 13.31 -15.92
N ASN A 125 -0.29 13.20 -17.00
CA ASN A 125 -0.32 12.09 -17.94
C ASN A 125 0.76 11.08 -17.57
N LEU A 126 0.36 9.85 -17.29
CA LEU A 126 1.25 8.73 -17.08
C LEU A 126 1.50 8.03 -18.42
N VAL A 127 2.71 8.17 -18.96
CA VAL A 127 3.14 7.49 -20.17
C VAL A 127 3.76 6.15 -19.80
N HIS A 128 3.22 5.07 -20.35
CA HIS A 128 3.61 3.69 -20.03
C HIS A 128 3.73 2.83 -21.30
N PRO A 129 4.39 1.66 -21.22
CA PRO A 129 4.37 0.68 -22.30
C PRO A 129 2.94 0.28 -22.71
N ALA A 130 2.73 -0.01 -23.98
CA ALA A 130 1.45 -0.50 -24.45
C ALA A 130 1.15 -1.88 -23.82
N GLY A 131 -0.09 -2.07 -23.37
CA GLY A 131 -0.53 -3.33 -22.78
C GLY A 131 -0.08 -3.55 -21.32
N SER A 132 0.45 -2.53 -20.65
CA SER A 132 0.70 -2.57 -19.21
C SER A 132 -0.59 -2.94 -18.45
N LYS A 133 -0.47 -3.89 -17.51
CA LYS A 133 -1.56 -4.32 -16.64
C LYS A 133 -1.16 -4.07 -15.20
N GLY A 134 -2.13 -3.66 -14.40
CA GLY A 134 -1.92 -3.40 -12.98
C GLY A 134 -2.89 -2.38 -12.44
N VAL A 135 -2.91 -2.32 -11.12
CA VAL A 135 -3.63 -1.38 -10.30
C VAL A 135 -2.62 -0.32 -9.87
N ILE A 136 -2.82 0.91 -10.35
CA ILE A 136 -2.09 2.11 -9.99
C ILE A 136 -2.72 2.62 -8.70
N TYR A 137 -1.96 2.65 -7.63
CA TYR A 137 -2.48 3.12 -6.36
C TYR A 137 -2.29 4.62 -6.20
N PRO A 138 -3.03 5.27 -5.29
CA PRO A 138 -2.82 6.69 -5.01
C PRO A 138 -1.41 6.98 -4.46
N PRO A 139 -0.79 8.12 -4.83
CA PRO A 139 0.49 8.53 -4.28
C PRO A 139 0.34 9.08 -2.85
N GLN A 140 1.42 9.02 -2.08
CA GLN A 140 1.57 9.70 -0.80
C GLN A 140 2.78 10.63 -0.92
N VAL A 141 2.60 11.91 -0.64
CA VAL A 141 3.65 12.95 -0.77
C VAL A 141 4.02 13.43 0.62
N ARG A 142 5.30 13.72 0.84
CA ARG A 142 5.78 14.32 2.07
C ARG A 142 6.91 15.29 1.83
N MET A 143 7.08 16.22 2.75
CA MET A 143 8.24 17.11 2.79
C MET A 143 9.27 16.66 3.83
N GLY A 144 10.49 16.40 3.37
CA GLY A 144 11.60 16.00 4.22
C GLY A 144 12.69 15.26 3.44
N ARG A 145 13.58 14.58 4.16
CA ARG A 145 14.64 13.77 3.53
C ARG A 145 14.05 12.67 2.67
N PHE A 146 14.66 12.36 1.52
CA PHE A 146 14.27 11.17 0.74
C PHE A 146 14.40 9.90 1.60
N VAL A 147 13.39 9.05 1.52
CA VAL A 147 13.34 7.77 2.20
C VAL A 147 13.19 6.73 1.11
N GLU A 148 14.20 5.89 0.99
CA GLU A 148 14.15 4.73 0.14
C GLU A 148 13.39 3.63 0.88
N ILE A 149 12.26 3.17 0.31
CA ILE A 149 11.50 2.07 0.90
C ILE A 149 11.92 0.77 0.20
N PRO A 150 12.41 -0.24 0.95
CA PRO A 150 12.74 -1.52 0.36
C PRO A 150 11.54 -2.14 -0.36
N ASN A 151 11.73 -2.68 -1.56
CA ASN A 151 10.66 -3.31 -2.35
C ASN A 151 9.87 -4.38 -1.59
N GLY A 152 10.49 -5.10 -0.65
CA GLY A 152 9.80 -6.09 0.19
C GLY A 152 8.70 -5.49 1.07
N VAL A 153 8.83 -4.22 1.45
CA VAL A 153 7.87 -3.46 2.26
C VAL A 153 6.75 -2.87 1.39
N LEU A 154 7.05 -2.52 0.13
CA LEU A 154 6.04 -2.11 -0.85
C LEU A 154 5.06 -3.25 -1.22
N VAL A 155 5.49 -4.51 -1.07
CA VAL A 155 4.64 -5.69 -1.29
C VAL A 155 3.64 -5.89 -0.14
N SER A 156 4.07 -5.78 1.11
CA SER A 156 3.22 -6.02 2.29
C SER A 156 2.14 -4.96 2.49
N THR A 157 2.33 -3.76 1.94
CA THR A 157 1.39 -2.63 2.03
C THR A 157 0.16 -2.76 1.12
N ARG A 158 0.07 -3.83 0.32
CA ARG A 158 -1.07 -4.13 -0.56
C ARG A 158 -2.33 -4.58 0.19
N SER A 159 -2.18 -5.17 1.37
CA SER A 159 -3.24 -5.92 2.05
C SER A 159 -3.91 -5.20 3.22
N SER A 160 -3.34 -4.10 3.74
CA SER A 160 -3.76 -3.57 5.05
C SER A 160 -4.75 -2.40 5.00
N GLY A 161 -5.01 -1.81 3.84
CA GLY A 161 -5.96 -0.69 3.71
C GLY A 161 -5.60 0.57 4.52
N GLY A 162 -4.46 0.57 5.22
CA GLY A 162 -4.00 1.65 6.10
C GLY A 162 -3.30 2.79 5.38
N GLY A 163 -2.88 2.59 4.12
CA GLY A 163 -1.97 3.47 3.43
C GLY A 163 -0.51 3.05 3.64
N TYR A 164 0.32 3.32 2.63
CA TYR A 164 1.67 2.79 2.52
C TYR A 164 2.62 3.14 3.67
N PHE A 165 2.49 4.35 4.21
CA PHE A 165 3.29 4.79 5.36
C PHE A 165 2.70 4.37 6.72
N LYS A 166 1.45 3.90 6.80
CA LYS A 166 0.76 3.71 8.08
C LYS A 166 1.35 2.58 8.92
N ASP A 167 1.66 1.43 8.32
CA ASP A 167 2.07 0.26 9.11
C ASP A 167 3.55 0.23 9.48
N HIS A 168 4.37 1.10 8.89
CA HIS A 168 5.83 1.13 9.11
C HIS A 168 6.39 2.48 9.59
N TYR A 169 5.62 3.57 9.50
CA TYR A 169 6.05 4.90 9.96
C TYR A 169 5.16 5.52 11.04
N LEU A 170 4.05 4.87 11.46
CA LEU A 170 3.30 5.31 12.64
C LEU A 170 4.09 5.18 13.96
N GLU A 171 5.22 4.46 13.95
CA GLU A 171 6.13 4.33 15.08
C GLU A 171 7.33 5.29 15.02
N GLN A 172 7.49 6.06 13.93
CA GLN A 172 8.50 7.13 13.84
C GLN A 172 7.85 8.51 13.99
N GLU A 173 8.64 9.50 14.40
CA GLU A 173 8.23 10.88 14.68
C GLU A 173 7.56 11.63 13.49
N VAL A 174 7.53 11.01 12.29
CA VAL A 174 7.08 11.59 11.02
C VAL A 174 5.73 10.99 10.56
N GLY A 175 4.80 10.77 11.49
CA GLY A 175 3.51 10.11 11.25
C GLY A 175 2.60 10.80 10.20
N PRO A 176 1.31 10.42 10.09
CA PRO A 176 0.34 10.94 9.10
C PRO A 176 0.19 12.47 9.10
N LEU A 177 0.71 13.13 10.12
CA LEU A 177 0.79 14.57 10.28
C LEU A 177 1.71 15.25 9.25
N ALA A 178 2.60 14.54 8.57
CA ALA A 178 3.55 15.11 7.59
C ALA A 178 3.29 14.68 6.14
N LEU A 179 2.13 14.07 5.86
CA LEU A 179 1.81 13.49 4.55
C LEU A 179 0.64 14.21 3.86
N LEU A 180 0.76 14.43 2.56
CA LEU A 180 -0.39 14.67 1.68
C LEU A 180 -0.74 13.36 0.94
N MET A 181 -1.97 12.88 1.10
CA MET A 181 -2.45 11.65 0.50
C MET A 181 -3.95 11.72 0.18
N PRO A 182 -4.47 10.88 -0.74
CA PRO A 182 -5.90 10.76 -0.94
C PRO A 182 -6.59 10.21 0.29
N VAL A 183 -7.76 10.79 0.62
CA VAL A 183 -8.57 10.34 1.74
C VAL A 183 -9.13 8.95 1.44
N THR A 184 -8.93 8.02 2.36
CA THR A 184 -9.22 6.60 2.15
C THR A 184 -10.71 6.31 1.95
N PHE A 185 -11.58 7.15 2.52
CA PHE A 185 -13.04 7.06 2.42
C PHE A 185 -13.60 8.43 2.04
N GLN A 186 -13.96 8.59 0.76
CA GLN A 186 -14.67 9.75 0.26
C GLN A 186 -16.09 9.33 -0.14
N ALA A 187 -17.11 10.00 0.38
CA ALA A 187 -18.50 9.74 -0.01
C ALA A 187 -18.91 10.50 -1.28
N LEU A 188 -18.30 11.68 -1.52
CA LEU A 188 -18.57 12.53 -2.69
C LEU A 188 -17.93 12.05 -3.99
N TYR A 189 -16.92 11.19 -3.93
CA TYR A 189 -16.23 10.61 -5.08
C TYR A 189 -16.16 9.09 -4.82
N GLU A 190 -16.91 8.31 -5.59
CA GLU A 190 -17.18 6.87 -5.46
C GLU A 190 -16.25 6.00 -4.57
N PRO A 191 -16.82 5.02 -3.84
CA PRO A 191 -16.11 4.25 -2.84
C PRO A 191 -15.17 3.23 -3.47
N ARG A 192 -13.96 3.17 -2.90
CA ARG A 192 -12.88 2.16 -2.98
C ARG A 192 -11.62 2.89 -3.41
N PHE A 193 -10.63 2.94 -2.51
CA PHE A 193 -9.21 3.23 -2.75
C PHE A 193 -8.96 3.61 -4.21
N ALA A 194 -8.89 4.91 -4.53
CA ALA A 194 -8.91 5.50 -5.89
C ALA A 194 -7.79 4.98 -6.81
N SER A 195 -7.84 3.69 -7.04
CA SER A 195 -6.87 2.89 -7.72
C SER A 195 -7.34 2.84 -9.16
N ARG A 196 -6.42 3.15 -10.05
CA ARG A 196 -6.70 3.28 -11.48
C ARG A 196 -6.08 2.09 -12.17
N THR A 197 -6.74 1.59 -13.20
CA THR A 197 -6.08 0.68 -14.12
C THR A 197 -5.49 1.49 -15.27
N PHE A 198 -4.48 0.93 -15.93
CA PHE A 198 -3.95 1.55 -17.14
C PHE A 198 -5.04 1.66 -18.20
N ALA A 199 -5.16 2.84 -18.80
CA ALA A 199 -6.00 3.05 -19.96
C ALA A 199 -5.47 2.22 -21.15
N PRO A 200 -6.35 1.85 -22.11
CA PRO A 200 -5.91 1.22 -23.33
C PRO A 200 -4.92 2.14 -24.07
N GLY A 201 -3.80 1.58 -24.51
CA GLY A 201 -2.73 2.31 -25.20
C GLY A 201 -1.53 2.61 -24.31
N ARG A 202 -0.96 3.80 -24.45
CA ARG A 202 0.34 4.20 -23.83
C ARG A 202 0.23 5.37 -22.85
N LEU A 203 -0.98 5.89 -22.63
CA LEU A 203 -1.19 7.09 -21.84
C LEU A 203 -2.40 6.90 -20.93
N THR A 204 -2.18 7.06 -19.63
CA THR A 204 -3.23 7.07 -18.61
C THR A 204 -3.27 8.45 -17.98
N ARG A 205 -4.42 9.13 -18.03
CA ARG A 205 -4.60 10.42 -17.35
C ARG A 205 -4.95 10.17 -15.90
N LEU A 206 -4.24 10.82 -14.99
CA LEU A 206 -4.41 10.65 -13.55
C LEU A 206 -4.63 12.00 -12.89
N THR A 207 -5.62 12.03 -12.00
CA THR A 207 -5.90 13.16 -11.12
C THR A 207 -6.08 12.61 -9.71
N TYR A 208 -5.36 13.18 -8.76
CA TYR A 208 -5.45 12.83 -7.34
C TYR A 208 -5.67 14.09 -6.52
N HIS A 209 -6.58 13.99 -5.56
CA HIS A 209 -6.80 15.02 -4.54
C HIS A 209 -6.09 14.59 -3.27
N LEU A 210 -5.03 15.29 -2.93
CA LEU A 210 -4.16 15.01 -1.79
C LEU A 210 -4.51 15.95 -0.64
N TYR A 211 -4.78 15.39 0.52
CA TYR A 211 -5.08 16.11 1.75
C TYR A 211 -4.11 15.69 2.86
N PRO A 212 -3.97 16.47 3.94
CA PRO A 212 -3.26 16.03 5.13
C PRO A 212 -3.67 14.62 5.55
N GLY A 213 -2.71 13.74 5.83
CA GLY A 213 -2.95 12.35 6.21
C GLY A 213 -3.71 12.18 7.52
N THR A 214 -3.91 13.27 8.26
CA THR A 214 -4.85 13.35 9.39
C THR A 214 -6.30 13.21 8.94
N LEU A 215 -6.65 13.62 7.72
CA LEU A 215 -7.99 13.51 7.14
C LEU A 215 -8.26 12.07 6.69
N VAL A 216 -8.99 11.31 7.53
CA VAL A 216 -9.24 9.87 7.30
C VAL A 216 -10.58 9.59 6.62
N TYR A 217 -11.49 10.56 6.63
CA TYR A 217 -12.80 10.47 6.00
C TYR A 217 -13.23 11.86 5.51
N LEU A 218 -13.79 11.94 4.30
CA LEU A 218 -14.27 13.20 3.73
C LEU A 218 -15.60 12.94 3.02
N GLU A 219 -16.70 13.32 3.66
CA GLU A 219 -18.03 13.27 3.05
C GLU A 219 -18.28 14.51 2.23
N SER A 220 -17.96 15.69 2.74
CA SER A 220 -17.99 16.97 2.05
C SER A 220 -17.07 17.99 2.73
N GLU A 221 -16.87 19.14 2.10
CA GLU A 221 -16.14 20.26 2.74
C GLU A 221 -16.81 20.70 4.05
N ALA A 222 -18.12 20.43 4.20
CA ALA A 222 -18.88 20.70 5.41
C ALA A 222 -18.94 19.51 6.38
N ARG A 223 -18.46 18.31 6.02
CA ARG A 223 -18.48 17.11 6.87
C ARG A 223 -17.31 16.17 6.58
N PHE A 224 -16.41 16.03 7.53
CA PHE A 224 -15.22 15.17 7.40
C PHE A 224 -14.73 14.67 8.76
N CYS A 225 -13.78 13.74 8.77
CA CYS A 225 -13.19 13.23 10.02
C CYS A 225 -11.67 13.18 9.99
N LEU A 226 -11.08 13.55 11.11
CA LEU A 226 -9.67 13.44 11.41
C LEU A 226 -9.38 12.18 12.21
N GLY A 227 -8.20 11.58 12.04
CA GLY A 227 -7.75 10.44 12.84
C GLY A 227 -7.50 10.83 14.30
N SER A 228 -7.69 9.90 15.24
CA SER A 228 -7.53 10.17 16.69
C SER A 228 -6.11 10.53 17.13
N ARG A 229 -5.11 10.30 16.27
CA ARG A 229 -3.71 10.72 16.48
C ARG A 229 -3.39 12.10 15.91
N SER A 230 -4.38 12.85 15.42
CA SER A 230 -4.16 14.18 14.86
C SER A 230 -3.77 15.17 15.96
N ALA A 231 -2.91 16.14 15.63
CA ALA A 231 -2.51 17.20 16.53
C ALA A 231 -3.71 18.12 16.87
N GLY A 232 -3.65 18.76 18.05
CA GLY A 232 -4.64 19.74 18.49
C GLY A 232 -5.98 19.18 18.97
N ILE A 233 -6.18 17.85 18.96
CA ILE A 233 -7.41 17.26 19.51
C ILE A 233 -7.35 17.34 21.05
N ALA A 234 -8.10 18.30 21.63
CA ALA A 234 -8.15 18.53 23.07
C ALA A 234 -8.81 17.36 23.83
N ARG A 235 -8.16 16.87 24.88
CA ARG A 235 -8.77 15.90 25.81
C ARG A 235 -9.72 16.59 26.78
N CYS A 236 -10.87 15.97 27.01
CA CYS A 236 -11.82 16.43 27.99
C CYS A 236 -11.19 16.38 29.38
N THR A 237 -11.20 17.53 30.05
CA THR A 237 -10.87 17.65 31.46
C THR A 237 -12.06 17.28 32.33
N ALA A 238 -11.85 17.13 33.64
CA ALA A 238 -12.91 16.73 34.56
C ALA A 238 -14.10 17.71 34.51
N GLY A 239 -15.29 17.20 34.16
CA GLY A 239 -16.51 18.00 34.01
C GLY A 239 -16.85 18.39 32.57
N GLN A 240 -15.91 18.30 31.63
CA GLN A 240 -16.19 18.50 30.20
C GLN A 240 -16.78 17.24 29.58
N ARG A 241 -17.67 17.44 28.62
CA ARG A 241 -18.28 16.38 27.81
C ARG A 241 -17.77 16.52 26.37
N ALA A 242 -17.83 15.44 25.60
CA ALA A 242 -17.44 15.52 24.18
C ALA A 242 -18.29 16.51 23.35
N ALA A 243 -19.47 16.90 23.85
CA ALA A 243 -20.27 17.97 23.27
C ALA A 243 -19.57 19.35 23.34
N ASP A 244 -18.58 19.49 24.23
CA ASP A 244 -17.80 20.71 24.46
C ASP A 244 -16.55 20.79 23.56
N GLY A 245 -16.45 19.94 22.53
CA GLY A 245 -15.36 20.02 21.55
C GLY A 245 -14.11 19.19 21.88
N CYS A 246 -14.18 18.33 22.90
CA CYS A 246 -13.05 17.55 23.40
C CYS A 246 -13.26 16.03 23.28
N VAL A 247 -12.19 15.26 23.45
CA VAL A 247 -12.21 13.78 23.34
C VAL A 247 -11.99 13.12 24.70
N PRO A 248 -12.51 11.91 24.95
CA PRO A 248 -12.40 11.25 26.26
C PRO A 248 -10.96 11.20 26.81
N ALA A 249 -10.80 11.32 28.13
CA ALA A 249 -9.47 11.40 28.77
C ALA A 249 -8.61 10.13 28.56
N ASP A 250 -9.24 9.00 28.32
CA ASP A 250 -8.66 7.68 28.02
C ASP A 250 -8.30 7.47 26.55
N TRP A 251 -8.47 8.48 25.68
CA TRP A 251 -7.98 8.42 24.29
C TRP A 251 -6.46 8.33 24.20
N GLY A 252 -5.99 7.67 23.13
CA GLY A 252 -4.58 7.43 22.85
C GLY A 252 -3.70 8.69 22.83
N PRO A 253 -2.37 8.55 22.86
CA PRO A 253 -1.45 9.69 22.93
C PRO A 253 -1.68 10.66 21.77
N VAL A 254 -1.89 11.95 22.11
CA VAL A 254 -1.87 13.05 21.15
C VAL A 254 -0.40 13.31 20.84
N MET A 255 0.01 13.15 19.59
CA MET A 255 1.39 13.41 19.18
C MET A 255 1.57 14.89 18.88
N SER A 256 2.71 15.46 19.28
CA SER A 256 3.11 16.78 18.78
C SER A 256 3.39 16.65 17.29
N PRO A 257 2.83 17.52 16.45
CA PRO A 257 3.02 17.40 15.02
C PRO A 257 4.44 17.76 14.63
N LEU A 258 5.03 16.92 13.79
CA LEU A 258 6.20 17.28 13.03
C LEU A 258 5.77 17.37 11.56
N TYR A 259 5.50 18.59 11.10
CA TYR A 259 4.92 18.83 9.78
C TYR A 259 5.93 18.67 8.62
N HIS A 260 7.22 18.89 8.88
CA HIS A 260 8.30 18.75 7.90
C HIS A 260 9.66 18.43 8.54
N GLU A 261 10.55 17.77 7.78
CA GLU A 261 11.96 17.56 8.13
C GLU A 261 12.93 18.16 7.09
N GLY A 262 12.58 19.33 6.55
CA GLY A 262 13.37 20.04 5.53
C GLY A 262 12.47 20.62 4.43
N GLY A 263 13.05 20.94 3.28
CA GLY A 263 12.33 21.56 2.16
C GLY A 263 12.10 20.65 0.94
N ALA A 264 12.54 19.39 0.98
CA ALA A 264 12.49 18.52 -0.21
C ALA A 264 11.20 17.70 -0.27
N LEU A 265 10.46 17.80 -1.37
CA LEU A 265 9.33 16.93 -1.62
C LEU A 265 9.80 15.54 -2.02
N THR A 266 9.06 14.55 -1.56
CA THR A 266 9.27 13.13 -1.86
C THR A 266 7.91 12.48 -1.99
N ALA A 267 7.78 11.52 -2.91
CA ALA A 267 6.56 10.75 -3.07
C ALA A 267 6.84 9.28 -2.89
N LEU A 268 5.84 8.58 -2.39
CA LEU A 268 5.71 7.15 -2.47
C LEU A 268 4.54 6.81 -3.37
N TRP A 269 4.80 6.03 -4.41
CA TRP A 269 3.79 5.73 -5.41
C TRP A 269 4.11 4.43 -6.12
N LEU A 270 3.10 3.57 -6.33
CA LEU A 270 3.35 2.25 -6.91
C LEU A 270 2.22 1.74 -7.78
N VAL A 271 2.56 0.72 -8.56
CA VAL A 271 1.64 -0.13 -9.31
C VAL A 271 1.78 -1.56 -8.82
N ALA A 272 0.66 -2.26 -8.66
CA ALA A 272 0.65 -3.70 -8.41
C ALA A 272 -0.02 -4.47 -9.55
N GLY A 273 0.52 -5.62 -9.92
CA GLY A 273 -0.10 -6.55 -10.84
C GLY A 273 -0.18 -7.97 -10.29
N GLY A 274 -0.51 -8.92 -11.16
CA GLY A 274 -0.54 -10.35 -10.81
C GLY A 274 0.84 -10.90 -10.46
N PHE A 275 0.87 -12.02 -9.73
CA PHE A 275 2.10 -12.73 -9.34
C PHE A 275 3.11 -11.82 -8.61
N ASP A 276 2.61 -11.02 -7.67
CA ASP A 276 3.44 -10.14 -6.85
C ASP A 276 4.22 -9.05 -7.63
N MET A 277 3.85 -8.77 -8.89
CA MET A 277 4.47 -7.69 -9.69
C MET A 277 4.29 -6.35 -8.98
N VAL A 278 5.38 -5.68 -8.58
CA VAL A 278 5.40 -4.28 -8.08
C VAL A 278 6.21 -3.42 -9.04
N ALA A 279 5.69 -2.28 -9.45
CA ALA A 279 6.50 -1.21 -10.03
C ALA A 279 6.53 -0.02 -9.07
N ASP A 280 7.72 0.36 -8.61
CA ASP A 280 7.94 1.55 -7.80
C ASP A 280 8.02 2.80 -8.70
N LEU A 281 7.06 3.71 -8.54
CA LEU A 281 6.97 4.96 -9.28
C LEU A 281 7.42 6.18 -8.46
N SER A 282 7.87 5.94 -7.23
CA SER A 282 8.23 6.96 -6.24
C SER A 282 9.31 7.90 -6.77
N HIS A 283 10.33 7.37 -7.43
CA HIS A 283 11.41 8.17 -8.00
C HIS A 283 10.91 9.10 -9.12
N ALA A 284 10.07 8.61 -10.03
CA ALA A 284 9.53 9.39 -11.14
C ALA A 284 8.69 10.57 -10.63
N LEU A 285 7.77 10.32 -9.69
CA LEU A 285 6.93 11.37 -9.11
C LEU A 285 7.74 12.33 -8.24
N THR A 286 8.68 11.84 -7.44
CA THR A 286 9.59 12.69 -6.65
C THR A 286 10.37 13.65 -7.52
N THR A 287 10.87 13.18 -8.68
CA THR A 287 11.62 14.02 -9.62
C THR A 287 10.75 15.13 -10.19
N VAL A 288 9.51 14.83 -10.56
CA VAL A 288 8.57 15.85 -11.09
C VAL A 288 8.17 16.83 -10.01
N LEU A 289 7.81 16.37 -8.80
CA LEU A 289 7.46 17.24 -7.68
C LEU A 289 8.59 18.22 -7.35
N ARG A 290 9.82 17.74 -7.26
CA ARG A 290 10.99 18.60 -6.99
C ARG A 290 11.29 19.61 -8.10
N ARG A 291 10.85 19.34 -9.32
CA ARG A 291 11.08 20.23 -10.46
C ARG A 291 9.97 21.25 -10.63
N GLU A 292 8.72 20.85 -10.39
CA GLU A 292 7.54 21.58 -10.85
C GLU A 292 6.58 22.00 -9.73
N SER A 293 6.69 21.41 -8.53
CA SER A 293 5.79 21.75 -7.43
C SER A 293 6.07 23.12 -6.85
N ALA A 294 5.02 23.89 -6.62
CA ALA A 294 5.13 25.17 -5.91
C ALA A 294 5.53 24.99 -4.43
N LEU A 295 5.30 23.80 -3.86
CA LEU A 295 5.64 23.48 -2.47
C LEU A 295 7.11 23.06 -2.31
N GLN A 296 7.85 22.82 -3.40
CA GLN A 296 9.26 22.44 -3.29
C GLN A 296 10.09 23.58 -2.68
N ASN A 297 10.86 23.26 -1.63
CA ASN A 297 11.63 24.19 -0.80
C ASN A 297 10.77 25.21 -0.04
N ASP A 298 9.48 24.97 0.13
CA ASP A 298 8.58 25.83 0.91
C ASP A 298 7.97 25.07 2.12
N PRO A 299 8.75 24.88 3.19
CA PRO A 299 8.26 24.25 4.41
C PRO A 299 7.13 25.01 5.08
N GLN A 300 7.07 26.34 4.93
CA GLN A 300 6.02 27.14 5.54
C GLN A 300 4.68 26.91 4.86
N ALA A 301 4.65 26.94 3.52
CA ALA A 301 3.43 26.62 2.77
C ALA A 301 2.98 25.17 3.02
N TRP A 302 3.92 24.24 3.14
CA TRP A 302 3.62 22.86 3.50
C TRP A 302 2.96 22.75 4.88
N SER A 303 3.60 23.26 5.93
CA SER A 303 3.03 23.24 7.28
C SER A 303 1.67 23.93 7.34
N ALA A 304 1.51 25.07 6.66
CA ALA A 304 0.23 25.78 6.61
C ALA A 304 -0.93 24.94 6.05
N ILE A 305 -0.66 24.03 5.10
CA ILE A 305 -1.70 23.09 4.60
C ILE A 305 -2.15 22.14 5.72
N HIS A 306 -1.21 21.65 6.52
CA HIS A 306 -1.49 20.73 7.62
C HIS A 306 -2.17 21.42 8.80
N GLU A 307 -1.65 22.56 9.22
CA GLU A 307 -2.14 23.34 10.36
C GLU A 307 -3.60 23.79 10.16
N ARG A 308 -4.02 24.09 8.92
CA ARG A 308 -5.41 24.51 8.63
C ARG A 308 -6.47 23.48 9.01
N LEU A 309 -6.13 22.20 8.99
CA LEU A 309 -7.04 21.13 9.41
C LEU A 309 -6.86 20.76 10.90
N GLU A 310 -6.10 21.54 11.66
CA GLU A 310 -6.09 21.40 13.12
C GLU A 310 -7.41 21.84 13.74
N PRO A 311 -7.86 21.19 14.83
CA PRO A 311 -9.11 21.51 15.50
C PRO A 311 -9.33 22.99 15.81
N ASP A 312 -8.31 23.71 16.30
CA ASP A 312 -8.44 25.13 16.66
C ASP A 312 -8.74 26.00 15.44
N ASN A 313 -8.05 25.75 14.33
CA ASN A 313 -8.28 26.46 13.06
C ASN A 313 -9.63 26.10 12.44
N LEU A 314 -10.06 24.84 12.56
CA LEU A 314 -11.39 24.41 12.14
C LEU A 314 -12.49 25.10 12.96
N ILE A 315 -12.34 25.17 14.28
CA ILE A 315 -13.29 25.85 15.17
C ILE A 315 -13.36 27.35 14.84
N ALA A 316 -12.21 27.99 14.61
CA ALA A 316 -12.14 29.39 14.18
C ALA A 316 -12.83 29.63 12.83
N ALA A 317 -12.76 28.67 11.92
CA ALA A 317 -13.46 28.68 10.62
C ALA A 317 -14.96 28.29 10.70
N GLY A 318 -15.50 28.13 11.92
CA GLY A 318 -16.92 27.85 12.16
C GLY A 318 -17.32 26.38 12.09
N TYR A 319 -16.36 25.46 11.99
CA TYR A 319 -16.63 24.04 12.14
C TYR A 319 -16.89 23.69 13.60
N ARG A 320 -17.72 22.67 13.83
CA ARG A 320 -18.00 22.11 15.15
C ARG A 320 -17.91 20.60 15.08
N LEU A 321 -17.76 19.94 16.22
CA LEU A 321 -17.88 18.49 16.24
C LEU A 321 -19.27 18.06 15.75
N CYS A 322 -19.31 17.07 14.87
CA CYS A 322 -20.58 16.52 14.40
C CYS A 322 -21.41 15.98 15.58
N PRO A 323 -22.74 16.06 15.56
CA PRO A 323 -23.59 15.45 16.58
C PRO A 323 -23.32 13.95 16.71
N ARG A 324 -23.42 13.40 17.92
CA ARG A 324 -23.22 11.95 18.17
C ARG A 324 -24.28 11.11 17.43
N GLY A 325 -23.83 10.19 16.58
CA GLY A 325 -24.61 9.19 15.83
C GLY A 325 -23.73 8.03 15.35
N ARG A 326 -24.30 7.03 14.66
CA ARG A 326 -23.62 5.76 14.29
C ARG A 326 -22.36 5.89 13.41
N GLU A 327 -22.05 7.08 12.91
CA GLU A 327 -20.95 7.33 11.97
C GLU A 327 -20.12 8.58 12.27
N SER A 328 -20.41 9.28 13.39
CA SER A 328 -19.88 10.62 13.63
C SER A 328 -18.61 10.67 14.48
N HIS A 329 -18.38 9.70 15.37
CA HIS A 329 -17.20 9.66 16.24
C HIS A 329 -16.98 8.22 16.69
N ASP A 330 -15.77 7.69 16.56
CA ASP A 330 -15.35 6.46 17.22
C ASP A 330 -13.96 6.63 17.81
N VAL A 331 -13.44 5.61 18.49
CA VAL A 331 -12.14 5.66 19.19
C VAL A 331 -10.95 6.02 18.27
N THR A 332 -11.15 5.96 16.95
CA THR A 332 -10.13 6.17 15.92
C THR A 332 -10.34 7.44 15.09
N ARG A 333 -11.47 8.15 15.22
CA ARG A 333 -11.78 9.35 14.43
C ARG A 333 -12.66 10.38 15.14
N VAL A 334 -12.37 11.66 14.89
CA VAL A 334 -13.19 12.83 15.28
C VAL A 334 -13.78 13.45 14.03
N CYS A 335 -15.09 13.61 13.94
CA CYS A 335 -15.71 14.27 12.79
C CYS A 335 -16.12 15.73 13.06
N PHE A 336 -15.86 16.59 12.08
CA PHE A 336 -16.21 18.00 12.05
C PHE A 336 -17.33 18.25 11.04
N CYS A 337 -18.27 19.10 11.43
CA CYS A 337 -19.45 19.49 10.68
C CYS A 337 -19.57 21.02 10.68
N ARG A 338 -19.99 21.60 9.56
CA ARG A 338 -20.38 23.02 9.45
C ARG A 338 -21.85 23.10 9.05
N ALA A 339 -22.59 24.05 9.63
CA ALA A 339 -23.94 24.35 9.15
C ALA A 339 -23.84 24.84 7.69
N GLY A 340 -24.56 24.17 6.79
CA GLY A 340 -24.60 24.50 5.36
C GLY A 340 -25.48 25.69 5.06
#